data_AF-A0A1V6HCY2-F1
#
_entry.id   AF-A0A1V6HCY2-F1
#
_cell.length_a   1.000
_cell.length_b   1.000
_cell.length_c   1.000
_cell.angle_alpha   90.00
_cell.angle_beta   90.00
_cell.angle_gamma   90.00
#
_symmetry.space_group_name_H-M   'P 1'
#
loop_
_entity.id
_entity.type
_entity.pdbx_description
1 polymer ?
#
loop_
_entity_poly.entity_id
_entity_poly.type
_entity_poly.pdbx_seq_one_letter_code
_entity_poly.pdbx_strand_id
1 'polypeptide(L)'
;MNLFEDLGEVKNNEELANLQKKFPAYDISYIYQAADTSRRKAKEWMEELWRQYEPYADTQFLNDFKKQFTQRSWELYLGATLLNRGFKLGKHISSGPDFDLRSGENKRLAWIEAVAAEKGSGSDKVPDIVYGTVQNVPEEAMLLRIANVLDKKFKKYQAKLTSGIVKENEPYVIAVNRSAIEHVEPGLPLILKSLFGIGHLTLPIKSIRQENPESFWSSRPTIGKRSGKDVPMLFFEDEAHSGISAVIYCIDSILNSPRSPEEMGENFIIVHNPLAKNSLPYGFFSFGEEWASNGYGYINKIRERKNWNKPD
;
A
#
# COMPACT_ATOMS: atom_id res chain seq x y z
N MET A 1 -6.70 -23.12 -10.37
CA MET A 1 -5.29 -23.59 -10.30
C MET A 1 -4.72 -23.24 -8.93
N ASN A 2 -3.72 -23.95 -8.39
CA ASN A 2 -3.13 -23.60 -7.08
C ASN A 2 -2.26 -22.34 -7.18
N LEU A 3 -2.23 -21.56 -6.10
CA LEU A 3 -1.38 -20.38 -5.97
C LEU A 3 0.10 -20.75 -5.87
N PHE A 4 0.40 -21.81 -5.11
CA PHE A 4 1.74 -22.33 -4.90
C PHE A 4 1.98 -23.62 -5.68
N GLU A 5 3.11 -23.65 -6.39
CA GLU A 5 3.65 -24.88 -6.95
C GLU A 5 4.23 -25.75 -5.84
N ASP A 6 4.25 -27.06 -6.08
CA ASP A 6 4.97 -27.98 -5.21
C ASP A 6 6.46 -27.92 -5.54
N LEU A 7 7.23 -27.26 -4.67
CA LEU A 7 8.69 -27.16 -4.78
C LEU A 7 9.42 -28.22 -3.94
N GLY A 8 8.67 -29.09 -3.24
CA GLY A 8 9.17 -29.92 -2.15
C GLY A 8 9.22 -29.19 -0.81
N GLU A 9 9.45 -29.93 0.27
CA GLU A 9 9.62 -29.36 1.62
C GLU A 9 11.11 -29.11 1.93
N VAL A 10 11.41 -27.98 2.57
CA VAL A 10 12.74 -27.67 3.12
C VAL A 10 12.71 -27.58 4.64
N LYS A 11 13.80 -27.96 5.27
CA LYS A 11 13.98 -28.02 6.72
C LYS A 11 15.09 -27.11 7.26
N ASN A 12 15.94 -26.57 6.38
CA ASN A 12 17.07 -25.74 6.77
C ASN A 12 17.44 -24.73 5.66
N ASN A 13 18.32 -23.79 6.02
CA ASN A 13 18.76 -22.72 5.11
C ASN A 13 19.57 -23.23 3.90
N GLU A 14 20.24 -24.36 4.02
CA GLU A 14 21.03 -24.94 2.91
C GLU A 14 20.10 -25.48 1.82
N GLU A 15 19.06 -26.22 2.21
CA GLU A 15 18.02 -26.71 1.31
C GLU A 15 17.26 -25.56 0.64
N LEU A 16 16.93 -24.50 1.39
CA LEU A 16 16.31 -23.30 0.84
C LEU A 16 17.21 -22.62 -0.21
N ALA A 17 18.51 -22.47 0.08
CA ALA A 17 19.48 -21.91 -0.87
C ALA A 17 19.62 -22.77 -2.14
N ASN A 18 19.51 -24.10 -2.02
CA ASN A 18 19.51 -25.01 -3.15
C ASN A 18 18.25 -24.85 -4.01
N LEU A 19 17.07 -24.68 -3.40
CA LEU A 19 15.85 -24.34 -4.14
C LEU A 19 15.95 -22.99 -4.85
N GLN A 20 16.53 -21.98 -4.20
CA GLN A 20 16.75 -20.67 -4.83
C GLN A 20 17.64 -20.77 -6.09
N LYS A 21 18.70 -21.58 -6.03
CA LYS A 21 19.54 -21.85 -7.21
C LYS A 21 18.79 -22.59 -8.32
N LYS A 22 17.87 -23.49 -7.96
CA LYS A 22 17.04 -24.23 -8.91
C LYS A 22 15.98 -23.34 -9.58
N PHE A 23 15.47 -22.35 -8.85
CA PHE A 23 14.43 -21.41 -9.31
C PHE A 23 14.92 -19.95 -9.22
N PRO A 24 15.95 -19.56 -10.00
CA PRO A 24 16.60 -18.26 -9.86
C PRO A 24 15.70 -17.08 -10.27
N ALA A 25 14.62 -17.35 -11.00
CA ALA A 25 13.64 -16.35 -11.40
C ALA A 25 12.53 -16.15 -10.35
N TYR A 26 12.43 -17.01 -9.34
CA TYR A 26 11.38 -16.92 -8.33
C TYR A 26 11.83 -15.98 -7.21
N ASP A 27 10.87 -15.22 -6.67
CA ASP A 27 11.06 -14.43 -5.48
C ASP A 27 11.39 -15.35 -4.30
N ILE A 28 12.39 -14.98 -3.51
CA ILE A 28 12.82 -15.79 -2.37
C ILE A 28 11.70 -15.99 -1.34
N SER A 29 10.83 -14.99 -1.18
CA SER A 29 9.67 -15.05 -0.29
C SER A 29 8.63 -16.05 -0.81
N TYR A 30 8.47 -16.15 -2.14
CA TYR A 30 7.61 -17.17 -2.74
C TYR A 30 8.16 -18.57 -2.48
N ILE A 31 9.46 -18.80 -2.74
CA ILE A 31 10.11 -20.11 -2.50
C ILE A 31 9.95 -20.51 -1.04
N TYR A 32 10.26 -19.58 -0.14
CA TYR A 32 10.18 -19.80 1.30
C TYR A 32 8.75 -20.13 1.74
N GLN A 33 7.76 -19.38 1.27
CA GLN A 33 6.35 -19.63 1.58
C GLN A 33 5.81 -20.94 0.96
N ALA A 34 6.34 -21.35 -0.19
CA ALA A 34 5.94 -22.57 -0.87
C ALA A 34 6.50 -23.85 -0.22
N ALA A 35 7.75 -23.79 0.25
CA ALA A 35 8.55 -24.96 0.61
C ALA A 35 8.84 -25.11 2.12
N ASP A 36 8.84 -24.04 2.92
CA ASP A 36 9.14 -24.15 4.34
C ASP A 36 7.94 -24.72 5.12
N THR A 37 8.18 -25.82 5.84
CA THR A 37 7.13 -26.51 6.61
C THR A 37 6.49 -25.67 7.72
N SER A 38 7.22 -24.71 8.30
CA SER A 38 6.68 -23.75 9.28
C SER A 38 5.65 -22.80 8.68
N ARG A 39 5.64 -22.65 7.35
CA ARG A 39 4.76 -21.73 6.61
C ARG A 39 3.46 -22.38 6.14
N ARG A 40 3.22 -23.67 6.45
CA ARG A 40 2.06 -24.43 5.99
C ARG A 40 0.71 -23.73 6.24
N LYS A 41 0.49 -23.23 7.46
CA LYS A 41 -0.77 -22.51 7.80
C LYS A 41 -0.97 -21.24 6.96
N ALA A 42 0.10 -20.45 6.79
CA ALA A 42 0.05 -19.23 5.97
C ALA A 42 -0.17 -19.58 4.48
N LYS A 43 0.42 -20.67 3.99
CA LYS A 43 0.26 -21.16 2.62
C LYS A 43 -1.19 -21.56 2.36
N GLU A 44 -1.77 -22.37 3.25
CA GLU A 44 -3.18 -22.80 3.19
C GLU A 44 -4.14 -21.61 3.22
N TRP A 45 -3.90 -20.63 4.10
CA TRP A 45 -4.70 -19.40 4.14
C TRP A 45 -4.61 -18.59 2.84
N MET A 46 -3.41 -18.43 2.26
CA MET A 46 -3.26 -17.72 0.99
C MET A 46 -3.90 -18.46 -0.19
N GLU A 47 -3.88 -19.80 -0.20
CA GLU A 47 -4.63 -20.61 -1.17
C GLU A 47 -6.14 -20.40 -1.04
N GLU A 48 -6.65 -20.23 0.18
CA GLU A 48 -8.06 -19.90 0.41
C GLU A 48 -8.42 -18.51 -0.12
N LEU A 49 -7.59 -17.49 0.14
CA LEU A 49 -7.78 -16.16 -0.46
C LEU A 49 -7.74 -16.24 -2.00
N TRP A 50 -6.86 -17.08 -2.55
CA TRP A 50 -6.77 -17.27 -3.99
C TRP A 50 -8.03 -17.89 -4.58
N ARG A 51 -8.65 -18.89 -3.93
CA ARG A 51 -9.94 -19.45 -4.38
C ARG A 51 -11.03 -18.39 -4.48
N GLN A 52 -11.01 -17.40 -3.60
CA GLN A 52 -11.96 -16.29 -3.62
C GLN A 52 -11.65 -15.27 -4.72
N TYR A 53 -10.36 -14.98 -4.95
CA TYR A 53 -9.91 -13.92 -5.84
C TYR A 53 -9.63 -14.37 -7.30
N GLU A 54 -9.34 -15.65 -7.55
CA GLU A 54 -9.01 -16.22 -8.87
C GLU A 54 -9.96 -15.72 -9.99
N PRO A 55 -11.30 -15.67 -9.81
CA PRO A 55 -12.21 -15.24 -10.87
C PRO A 55 -12.03 -13.79 -11.34
N TYR A 56 -11.32 -12.98 -10.55
CA TYR A 56 -11.10 -11.54 -10.78
C TYR A 56 -9.65 -11.21 -11.13
N ALA A 57 -8.74 -12.16 -11.00
CA ALA A 57 -7.33 -11.96 -11.28
C ALA A 57 -7.06 -11.94 -12.80
N ASP A 58 -5.97 -11.27 -13.20
CA ASP A 58 -5.51 -11.30 -14.58
C ASP A 58 -4.85 -12.65 -14.92
N THR A 59 -4.76 -12.96 -16.23
CA THR A 59 -4.25 -14.26 -16.71
C THR A 59 -2.77 -14.53 -16.38
N GLN A 60 -1.98 -13.49 -16.10
CA GLN A 60 -0.57 -13.61 -15.75
C GLN A 60 -0.35 -13.70 -14.23
N PHE A 61 -1.40 -13.55 -13.43
CA PHE A 61 -1.30 -13.43 -11.98
C PHE A 61 -0.47 -14.56 -11.35
N LEU A 62 -0.77 -15.83 -11.64
CA LEU A 62 -0.04 -16.96 -11.08
C LEU A 62 1.44 -17.00 -11.50
N ASN A 63 1.76 -16.61 -12.74
CA ASN A 63 3.14 -16.55 -13.21
C ASN A 63 3.91 -15.43 -12.49
N ASP A 64 3.28 -14.27 -12.34
CA ASP A 64 3.90 -13.10 -11.75
C ASP A 64 3.98 -13.21 -10.23
N PHE A 65 3.05 -13.94 -9.59
CA PHE A 65 3.05 -14.21 -8.16
C PHE A 65 4.33 -14.91 -7.70
N LYS A 66 4.89 -15.77 -8.57
CA LYS A 66 6.16 -16.47 -8.32
C LYS A 66 7.37 -15.53 -8.37
N LYS A 67 7.30 -14.46 -9.14
CA LYS A 67 8.42 -13.57 -9.50
C LYS A 67 8.38 -12.22 -8.77
N GLN A 68 7.18 -11.79 -8.37
CA GLN A 68 6.87 -10.48 -7.81
C GLN A 68 5.96 -10.67 -6.59
N PHE A 69 6.44 -11.46 -5.63
CA PHE A 69 5.63 -11.95 -4.52
C PHE A 69 5.00 -10.79 -3.74
N THR A 70 5.75 -9.75 -3.40
CA THR A 70 5.22 -8.59 -2.65
C THR A 70 4.10 -7.87 -3.40
N GLN A 71 4.29 -7.59 -4.70
CA GLN A 71 3.28 -6.89 -5.50
C GLN A 71 2.00 -7.72 -5.65
N ARG A 72 2.13 -9.00 -6.05
CA ARG A 72 0.96 -9.84 -6.32
C ARG A 72 0.29 -10.35 -5.05
N SER A 73 1.02 -10.52 -3.94
CA SER A 73 0.40 -10.80 -2.64
C SER A 73 -0.35 -9.59 -2.08
N TRP A 74 0.09 -8.36 -2.36
CA TRP A 74 -0.70 -7.17 -2.04
C TRP A 74 -2.02 -7.15 -2.81
N GLU A 75 -1.99 -7.41 -4.12
CA GLU A 75 -3.19 -7.52 -4.93
C GLU A 75 -4.13 -8.64 -4.42
N LEU A 76 -3.59 -9.82 -4.12
CA LEU A 76 -4.37 -10.92 -3.54
C LEU A 76 -5.06 -10.50 -2.24
N TYR A 77 -4.32 -9.93 -1.30
CA TYR A 77 -4.85 -9.55 0.00
C TYR A 77 -5.89 -8.43 -0.11
N LEU A 78 -5.63 -7.43 -0.94
CA LEU A 78 -6.56 -6.33 -1.18
C LEU A 78 -7.85 -6.84 -1.85
N GLY A 79 -7.74 -7.66 -2.88
CA GLY A 79 -8.88 -8.27 -3.58
C GLY A 79 -9.74 -9.12 -2.65
N ALA A 80 -9.12 -10.01 -1.89
CA ALA A 80 -9.81 -10.83 -0.90
C ALA A 80 -10.40 -9.98 0.24
N THR A 81 -9.72 -8.93 0.70
CA THR A 81 -10.27 -7.98 1.69
C THR A 81 -11.57 -7.37 1.16
N LEU A 82 -11.57 -6.84 -0.06
CA LEU A 82 -12.75 -6.21 -0.66
C LEU A 82 -13.93 -7.19 -0.71
N LEU A 83 -13.69 -8.43 -1.15
CA LEU A 83 -14.72 -9.48 -1.19
C LEU A 83 -15.26 -9.83 0.20
N ASN A 84 -14.38 -10.10 1.18
CA ASN A 84 -14.78 -10.44 2.55
C ASN A 84 -15.49 -9.29 3.27
N ARG A 85 -15.24 -8.05 2.85
CA ARG A 85 -15.91 -6.85 3.38
C ARG A 85 -17.18 -6.49 2.61
N GLY A 86 -17.67 -7.37 1.75
CA GLY A 86 -18.97 -7.27 1.10
C GLY A 86 -18.98 -6.48 -0.21
N PHE A 87 -17.82 -6.05 -0.72
CA PHE A 87 -17.74 -5.44 -2.03
C PHE A 87 -17.85 -6.49 -3.14
N LYS A 88 -18.35 -6.08 -4.30
CA LYS A 88 -18.33 -6.89 -5.52
C LYS A 88 -17.23 -6.39 -6.43
N LEU A 89 -16.49 -7.32 -7.00
CA LEU A 89 -15.48 -7.04 -8.02
C LEU A 89 -16.07 -7.29 -9.42
N GLY A 90 -15.78 -6.40 -10.36
CA GLY A 90 -15.98 -6.64 -11.78
C GLY A 90 -14.95 -7.62 -12.31
N LYS A 91 -15.21 -8.20 -13.49
CA LYS A 91 -14.21 -9.00 -14.21
C LYS A 91 -13.01 -8.12 -14.56
N HIS A 92 -11.82 -8.70 -14.52
CA HIS A 92 -10.61 -8.03 -14.97
C HIS A 92 -10.77 -7.55 -16.42
N ILE A 93 -10.31 -6.33 -16.68
CA ILE A 93 -10.29 -5.73 -18.01
C ILE A 93 -8.82 -5.54 -18.39
N SER A 94 -8.42 -6.09 -19.54
CA SER A 94 -7.07 -5.89 -20.06
C SER A 94 -6.74 -4.40 -20.12
N SER A 95 -5.57 -4.02 -19.59
CA SER A 95 -5.10 -2.64 -19.50
C SER A 95 -5.91 -1.73 -18.55
N GLY A 96 -6.91 -2.27 -17.86
CA GLY A 96 -7.65 -1.61 -16.80
C GLY A 96 -6.84 -1.44 -15.50
N PRO A 97 -7.40 -0.73 -14.52
CA PRO A 97 -6.95 -0.82 -13.13
C PRO A 97 -7.11 -2.23 -12.56
N ASP A 98 -6.40 -2.51 -11.48
CA ASP A 98 -6.35 -3.85 -10.87
C ASP A 98 -7.73 -4.30 -10.36
N PHE A 99 -8.56 -3.37 -9.85
CA PHE A 99 -9.90 -3.68 -9.36
C PHE A 99 -10.97 -2.72 -9.88
N ASP A 100 -12.10 -3.29 -10.30
CA ASP A 100 -13.35 -2.61 -10.61
C ASP A 100 -14.36 -2.86 -9.48
N LEU A 101 -14.56 -1.91 -8.56
CA LEU A 101 -15.58 -2.06 -7.51
C LEU A 101 -16.96 -1.80 -8.08
N ARG A 102 -17.90 -2.70 -7.82
CA ARG A 102 -19.27 -2.61 -8.35
C ARG A 102 -20.35 -2.73 -7.28
N SER A 103 -21.51 -2.13 -7.56
CA SER A 103 -22.74 -2.33 -6.79
C SER A 103 -23.54 -3.53 -7.32
N GLY A 104 -24.62 -3.91 -6.63
CA GLY A 104 -25.52 -4.98 -7.06
C GLY A 104 -26.18 -4.78 -8.42
N GLU A 105 -26.33 -3.53 -8.87
CA GLU A 105 -26.85 -3.16 -10.19
C GLU A 105 -25.75 -3.14 -11.27
N ASN A 106 -24.56 -3.68 -10.96
CA ASN A 106 -23.38 -3.67 -11.83
C ASN A 106 -22.86 -2.26 -12.17
N LYS A 107 -23.31 -1.23 -11.43
CA LYS A 107 -22.78 0.13 -11.50
C LYS A 107 -21.40 0.17 -10.86
N ARG A 108 -20.45 0.81 -11.53
CA ARG A 108 -19.11 1.04 -11.00
C ARG A 108 -19.16 2.03 -9.84
N LEU A 109 -18.52 1.67 -8.74
CA LEU A 109 -18.36 2.47 -7.53
C LEU A 109 -17.00 3.17 -7.49
N ALA A 110 -15.93 2.45 -7.83
CA ALA A 110 -14.58 2.98 -7.88
C ALA A 110 -13.65 2.07 -8.68
N TRP A 111 -12.60 2.65 -9.24
CA TRP A 111 -11.41 1.92 -9.66
C TRP A 111 -10.38 1.89 -8.53
N ILE A 112 -9.65 0.78 -8.41
CA ILE A 112 -8.50 0.70 -7.50
C ILE A 112 -7.29 0.16 -8.26
N GLU A 113 -6.15 0.85 -8.10
CA GLU A 113 -4.86 0.43 -8.64
C GLU A 113 -3.89 0.15 -7.50
N ALA A 114 -3.43 -1.09 -7.39
CA ALA A 114 -2.52 -1.56 -6.36
C ALA A 114 -1.05 -1.36 -6.74
N VAL A 115 -0.21 -1.12 -5.74
CA VAL A 115 1.25 -1.05 -5.86
C VAL A 115 1.94 -1.41 -4.57
N ALA A 116 2.99 -2.22 -4.65
CA ALA A 116 3.98 -2.38 -3.59
C ALA A 116 5.15 -1.41 -3.83
N ALA A 117 5.43 -0.55 -2.85
CA ALA A 117 6.61 0.29 -2.83
C ALA A 117 7.82 -0.52 -2.36
N GLU A 118 8.86 -0.54 -3.18
CA GLU A 118 10.12 -1.24 -2.89
C GLU A 118 11.19 -0.26 -2.38
N LYS A 119 12.30 -0.79 -1.85
CA LYS A 119 13.50 -0.03 -1.45
C LYS A 119 14.10 0.79 -2.59
N GLY A 120 13.85 0.35 -3.83
CA GLY A 120 14.38 0.89 -5.06
C GLY A 120 15.89 0.72 -5.20
N SER A 121 16.48 1.52 -6.08
CA SER A 121 17.88 1.40 -6.48
C SER A 121 18.58 2.75 -6.52
N GLY A 122 19.91 2.72 -6.74
CA GLY A 122 20.75 3.90 -6.89
C GLY A 122 21.04 4.61 -5.57
N SER A 123 21.39 5.89 -5.69
CA SER A 123 21.84 6.72 -4.57
C SER A 123 20.77 6.96 -3.51
N ASP A 124 19.50 7.03 -3.91
CA ASP A 124 18.36 7.25 -3.00
C ASP A 124 17.71 5.92 -2.56
N LYS A 125 18.38 4.77 -2.74
CA LYS A 125 17.89 3.46 -2.26
C LYS A 125 17.66 3.53 -0.74
N VAL A 126 16.55 2.96 -0.26
CA VAL A 126 16.35 2.73 1.17
C VAL A 126 17.39 1.69 1.63
N PRO A 127 18.26 2.01 2.60
CA PRO A 127 19.29 1.09 3.07
C PRO A 127 18.68 -0.17 3.67
N ASP A 128 19.37 -1.29 3.56
CA ASP A 128 18.96 -2.54 4.19
C ASP A 128 19.15 -2.46 5.72
N ILE A 129 18.28 -3.13 6.49
CA ILE A 129 18.38 -3.16 7.95
C ILE A 129 19.55 -4.05 8.36
N VAL A 130 20.48 -3.51 9.15
CA VAL A 130 21.56 -4.29 9.78
C VAL A 130 21.11 -4.78 11.17
N TYR A 131 20.81 -6.06 11.31
CA TYR A 131 20.37 -6.63 12.59
C TYR A 131 21.47 -6.51 13.67
N GLY A 132 21.04 -6.26 14.92
CA GLY A 132 21.94 -6.10 16.07
C GLY A 132 22.64 -4.73 16.16
N THR A 133 22.32 -3.79 15.27
CA THR A 133 22.93 -2.45 15.24
C THR A 133 21.87 -1.36 15.34
N VAL A 134 22.11 -0.35 16.20
CA VAL A 134 21.27 0.85 16.29
C VAL A 134 21.45 1.68 15.01
N GLN A 135 20.34 1.98 14.35
CA GLN A 135 20.31 2.72 13.09
C GLN A 135 19.21 3.77 13.11
N ASN A 136 19.44 4.87 12.38
CA ASN A 136 18.39 5.85 12.11
C ASN A 136 17.38 5.29 11.10
N VAL A 137 16.11 5.65 11.26
CA VAL A 137 15.08 5.37 10.26
C VAL A 137 15.35 6.27 9.04
N PRO A 138 15.55 5.71 7.83
CA PRO A 138 15.86 6.48 6.62
C PRO A 138 14.60 7.14 6.02
N GLU A 139 13.90 7.94 6.83
CA GLU A 139 12.58 8.51 6.52
C GLU A 139 12.51 9.19 5.14
N GLU A 140 13.48 10.04 4.80
CA GLU A 140 13.49 10.75 3.51
C GLU A 140 13.56 9.78 2.33
N ALA A 141 14.41 8.75 2.41
CA ALA A 141 14.51 7.73 1.36
C ALA A 141 13.19 6.96 1.23
N MET A 142 12.50 6.69 2.35
CA MET A 142 11.20 6.00 2.35
C MET A 142 10.10 6.88 1.72
N LEU A 143 10.04 8.16 2.08
CA LEU A 143 9.12 9.14 1.49
C LEU A 143 9.34 9.30 -0.01
N LEU A 144 10.61 9.32 -0.47
CA LEU A 144 10.92 9.32 -1.91
C LEU A 144 10.37 8.08 -2.63
N ARG A 145 10.30 6.91 -1.98
CA ARG A 145 9.68 5.70 -2.58
C ARG A 145 8.18 5.83 -2.67
N ILE A 146 7.52 6.33 -1.61
CA ILE A 146 6.08 6.56 -1.59
C ILE A 146 5.67 7.60 -2.65
N ALA A 147 6.32 8.77 -2.67
CA ALA A 147 6.06 9.82 -3.65
C ALA A 147 6.26 9.33 -5.10
N ASN A 148 7.30 8.53 -5.35
CA ASN A 148 7.55 7.98 -6.68
C ASN A 148 6.48 6.96 -7.12
N VAL A 149 5.95 6.11 -6.23
CA VAL A 149 4.86 5.20 -6.62
C VAL A 149 3.55 5.96 -6.86
N LEU A 150 3.25 6.98 -6.06
CA LEU A 150 2.10 7.86 -6.27
C LEU A 150 2.16 8.55 -7.63
N ASP A 151 3.27 9.22 -7.96
CA ASP A 151 3.49 9.88 -9.25
C ASP A 151 3.37 8.89 -10.44
N LYS A 152 4.00 7.71 -10.34
CA LYS A 152 3.90 6.69 -11.39
C LYS A 152 2.46 6.21 -11.60
N LYS A 153 1.71 5.98 -10.52
CA LYS A 153 0.32 5.52 -10.62
C LYS A 153 -0.63 6.63 -11.05
N PHE A 154 -0.36 7.87 -10.68
CA PHE A 154 -1.07 9.04 -11.21
C PHE A 154 -0.90 9.18 -12.72
N LYS A 155 0.32 9.05 -13.24
CA LYS A 155 0.58 9.05 -14.70
C LYS A 155 -0.16 7.91 -15.42
N LYS A 156 -0.24 6.73 -14.80
CA LYS A 156 -1.05 5.61 -15.32
C LYS A 156 -2.54 5.94 -15.32
N TYR A 157 -3.05 6.57 -14.26
CA TYR A 157 -4.43 7.06 -14.20
C TYR A 157 -4.70 8.04 -15.35
N GLN A 158 -3.82 9.03 -15.56
CA GLN A 158 -3.96 9.99 -16.65
C GLN A 158 -4.02 9.31 -18.02
N ALA A 159 -3.12 8.35 -18.29
CA ALA A 159 -3.14 7.58 -19.53
C ALA A 159 -4.46 6.79 -19.70
N LYS A 160 -4.97 6.17 -18.63
CA LYS A 160 -6.23 5.43 -18.63
C LYS A 160 -7.44 6.35 -18.85
N LEU A 161 -7.42 7.55 -18.26
CA LEU A 161 -8.42 8.59 -18.47
C LEU A 161 -8.43 9.04 -19.94
N THR A 162 -7.26 9.38 -20.50
CA THR A 162 -7.13 9.79 -21.91
C THR A 162 -7.58 8.68 -22.88
N SER A 163 -7.33 7.42 -22.55
CA SER A 163 -7.78 6.28 -23.37
C SER A 163 -9.26 5.92 -23.21
N GLY A 164 -9.98 6.54 -22.27
CA GLY A 164 -11.40 6.25 -21.98
C GLY A 164 -11.66 4.95 -21.20
N ILE A 165 -10.61 4.27 -20.72
CA ILE A 165 -10.74 3.08 -19.85
C ILE A 165 -11.35 3.48 -18.50
N VAL A 166 -10.89 4.60 -17.95
CA VAL A 166 -11.46 5.25 -16.77
C VAL A 166 -12.22 6.47 -17.28
N LYS A 167 -13.46 6.67 -16.82
CA LYS A 167 -14.27 7.84 -17.21
C LYS A 167 -14.06 8.99 -16.23
N GLU A 168 -14.27 10.22 -16.72
CA GLU A 168 -14.08 11.45 -15.94
C GLU A 168 -14.94 11.53 -14.67
N ASN A 169 -16.05 10.79 -14.59
CA ASN A 169 -16.96 10.77 -13.45
C ASN A 169 -16.83 9.53 -12.56
N GLU A 170 -15.76 8.74 -12.74
CA GLU A 170 -15.51 7.53 -11.95
C GLU A 170 -14.45 7.79 -10.87
N PRO A 171 -14.73 7.44 -9.59
CA PRO A 171 -13.72 7.51 -8.54
C PRO A 171 -12.52 6.61 -8.84
N TYR A 172 -11.32 7.08 -8.47
CA TYR A 172 -10.07 6.35 -8.68
C TYR A 172 -9.22 6.35 -7.41
N VAL A 173 -8.83 5.17 -6.95
CA VAL A 173 -8.08 4.97 -5.71
C VAL A 173 -6.72 4.36 -6.03
N ILE A 174 -5.67 4.86 -5.38
CA ILE A 174 -4.34 4.23 -5.42
C ILE A 174 -4.14 3.47 -4.11
N ALA A 175 -3.86 2.17 -4.19
CA ALA A 175 -3.67 1.31 -3.03
C ALA A 175 -2.19 0.92 -2.89
N VAL A 176 -1.49 1.55 -1.94
CA VAL A 176 -0.05 1.42 -1.72
C VAL A 176 0.23 0.47 -0.54
N ASN A 177 0.96 -0.60 -0.80
CA ASN A 177 1.63 -1.37 0.23
C ASN A 177 3.09 -0.93 0.34
N ARG A 178 3.62 -0.76 1.56
CA ARG A 178 5.03 -0.37 1.76
C ARG A 178 5.91 -1.46 2.38
N SER A 179 5.38 -2.66 2.59
CA SER A 179 6.03 -3.68 3.44
C SER A 179 7.45 -4.05 2.97
N ALA A 180 7.73 -4.01 1.66
CA ALA A 180 9.07 -4.24 1.10
C ALA A 180 10.12 -3.17 1.46
N ILE A 181 9.72 -2.05 2.05
CA ILE A 181 10.66 -1.05 2.59
C ILE A 181 11.26 -1.53 3.93
N GLU A 182 10.56 -2.42 4.66
CA GLU A 182 10.97 -3.11 5.91
C GLU A 182 11.20 -2.25 7.16
N HIS A 183 11.63 -0.99 7.01
CA HIS A 183 11.89 -0.10 8.15
C HIS A 183 10.63 0.14 8.98
N VAL A 184 10.81 0.57 10.23
CA VAL A 184 9.70 1.02 11.07
C VAL A 184 9.20 2.40 10.64
N GLU A 185 8.00 2.75 11.09
CA GLU A 185 7.36 4.04 10.80
C GLU A 185 6.91 4.68 12.12
N PRO A 186 7.82 5.34 12.84
CA PRO A 186 7.48 5.97 14.10
C PRO A 186 6.71 7.28 13.85
N GLY A 187 5.61 7.47 14.58
CA GLY A 187 4.85 8.72 14.58
C GLY A 187 3.75 8.77 13.52
N LEU A 188 3.63 9.92 12.83
CA LEU A 188 2.58 10.12 11.84
C LEU A 188 2.85 9.28 10.59
N PRO A 189 1.84 8.59 10.03
CA PRO A 189 1.99 7.84 8.79
C PRO A 189 2.66 8.67 7.67
N LEU A 190 3.74 8.15 7.09
CA LEU A 190 4.47 8.64 5.94
C LEU A 190 3.57 8.91 4.75
N ILE A 191 2.47 8.16 4.61
CA ILE A 191 1.49 8.47 3.56
C ILE A 191 0.87 9.85 3.79
N LEU A 192 0.51 10.22 5.02
CA LEU A 192 -0.01 11.56 5.33
C LEU A 192 1.07 12.63 5.07
N LYS A 193 2.32 12.34 5.42
CA LYS A 193 3.45 13.24 5.12
C LYS A 193 3.66 13.44 3.61
N SER A 194 3.47 12.39 2.80
CA SER A 194 3.65 12.43 1.34
C SER A 194 2.48 13.07 0.60
N LEU A 195 1.30 13.08 1.22
CA LEU A 195 0.08 13.65 0.65
C LEU A 195 -0.07 15.14 0.96
N PHE A 196 0.37 15.58 2.14
CA PHE A 196 0.10 16.93 2.67
C PHE A 196 1.35 17.69 3.13
N GLY A 197 2.54 17.23 2.76
CA GLY A 197 3.80 17.93 3.05
C GLY A 197 4.04 18.13 4.53
N ILE A 198 3.72 17.12 5.36
CA ILE A 198 3.85 17.22 6.81
C ILE A 198 5.28 16.84 7.21
N GLY A 199 5.93 17.72 7.96
CA GLY A 199 7.27 17.55 8.51
C GLY A 199 7.29 16.86 9.87
N HIS A 200 8.20 17.29 10.74
CA HIS A 200 8.40 16.76 12.08
C HIS A 200 7.53 17.46 13.12
N LEU A 201 7.13 16.71 14.15
CA LEU A 201 6.56 17.26 15.37
C LEU A 201 7.59 18.20 16.00
N THR A 202 7.21 19.46 16.17
CA THR A 202 8.06 20.53 16.66
C THR A 202 7.57 20.96 18.04
N LEU A 203 8.50 20.95 19.00
CA LEU A 203 8.28 21.42 20.36
C LEU A 203 8.97 22.78 20.51
N PRO A 204 8.22 23.90 20.47
CA PRO A 204 8.79 25.21 20.70
C PRO A 204 9.38 25.31 22.11
N ILE A 205 10.63 25.77 22.21
CA ILE A 205 11.29 26.00 23.51
C ILE A 205 10.67 27.26 24.12
N LYS A 206 10.24 27.16 25.39
CA LYS A 206 9.69 28.29 26.16
C LYS A 206 10.66 29.47 26.13
N SER A 207 10.21 30.57 25.51
CA SER A 207 10.89 31.86 25.52
C SER A 207 10.28 32.73 26.62
N ILE A 208 11.03 33.74 27.09
CA ILE A 208 10.53 34.79 28.02
C ILE A 208 9.23 35.44 27.50
N ARG A 209 8.98 35.36 26.18
CA ARG A 209 7.82 35.97 25.49
C ARG A 209 6.60 35.05 25.32
N GLN A 210 6.67 33.77 25.67
CA GLN A 210 5.58 32.84 25.42
C GLN A 210 5.52 31.79 26.53
N GLU A 211 4.51 31.87 27.38
CA GLU A 211 4.47 31.09 28.62
C GLU A 211 4.19 29.60 28.39
N ASN A 212 3.44 29.23 27.34
CA ASN A 212 3.04 27.85 27.01
C ASN A 212 2.90 27.65 25.50
N PRO A 213 3.99 27.42 24.75
CA PRO A 213 3.86 27.22 23.32
C PRO A 213 3.43 25.76 23.02
N GLU A 214 2.35 25.59 22.24
CA GLU A 214 1.82 24.27 21.89
C GLU A 214 2.69 23.55 20.86
N SER A 215 2.71 22.22 20.92
CA SER A 215 3.38 21.39 19.91
C SER A 215 2.65 21.46 18.57
N PHE A 216 3.37 21.53 17.46
CA PHE A 216 2.78 21.55 16.13
C PHE A 216 3.57 20.70 15.13
N TRP A 217 2.96 20.30 14.02
CA TRP A 217 3.67 19.65 12.93
C TRP A 217 4.24 20.71 11.98
N SER A 218 5.55 20.65 11.71
CA SER A 218 6.19 21.53 10.72
C SER A 218 5.73 21.19 9.29
N SER A 219 5.96 22.09 8.34
CA SER A 219 5.72 21.86 6.91
C SER A 219 7.01 21.42 6.20
N ARG A 220 6.87 20.45 5.30
CA ARG A 220 7.90 19.90 4.41
C ARG A 220 7.26 19.67 3.02
N PRO A 221 7.16 20.72 2.18
CA PRO A 221 6.52 20.61 0.88
C PRO A 221 7.34 19.82 -0.15
N THR A 222 8.65 19.67 0.07
CA THR A 222 9.56 18.93 -0.83
C THR A 222 10.58 18.09 -0.06
N ILE A 223 11.13 17.07 -0.74
CA ILE A 223 12.33 16.32 -0.32
C ILE A 223 13.34 16.34 -1.45
N GLY A 224 14.59 16.71 -1.13
CA GLY A 224 15.69 16.68 -2.07
C GLY A 224 16.20 15.27 -2.35
N LYS A 225 16.37 14.92 -3.62
CA LYS A 225 17.15 13.75 -4.04
C LYS A 225 18.63 14.05 -3.92
N ARG A 226 19.46 13.00 -3.80
CA ARG A 226 20.92 13.14 -3.91
C ARG A 226 21.39 13.71 -5.25
N SER A 227 20.57 13.62 -6.30
CA SER A 227 20.84 14.26 -7.59
C SER A 227 20.65 15.79 -7.59
N GLY A 228 20.20 16.38 -6.48
CA GLY A 228 19.86 17.82 -6.37
C GLY A 228 18.49 18.20 -6.92
N LYS A 229 17.63 17.22 -7.26
CA LYS A 229 16.25 17.49 -7.69
C LYS A 229 15.29 17.33 -6.52
N ASP A 230 14.34 18.24 -6.38
CA ASP A 230 13.30 18.15 -5.36
C ASP A 230 12.11 17.31 -5.83
N VAL A 231 11.51 16.58 -4.89
CA VAL A 231 10.27 15.82 -5.07
C VAL A 231 9.18 16.45 -4.21
N PRO A 232 8.05 16.86 -4.79
CA PRO A 232 6.92 17.39 -4.03
C PRO A 232 6.31 16.35 -3.08
N MET A 233 5.86 16.81 -1.91
CA MET A 233 5.14 16.04 -0.89
C MET A 233 3.69 16.52 -0.71
N LEU A 234 3.16 17.25 -1.69
CA LEU A 234 1.87 17.95 -1.64
C LEU A 234 0.82 17.27 -2.54
N PHE A 235 0.86 15.93 -2.64
CA PHE A 235 0.08 15.20 -3.65
C PHE A 235 -1.44 15.43 -3.55
N PHE A 236 -2.00 15.68 -2.37
CA PHE A 236 -3.42 16.03 -2.16
C PHE A 236 -3.67 17.53 -1.93
N GLU A 237 -2.63 18.36 -2.03
CA GLU A 237 -2.75 19.82 -2.01
C GLU A 237 -2.54 20.45 -3.40
N ASP A 238 -2.35 19.62 -4.43
CA ASP A 238 -2.21 20.04 -5.82
C ASP A 238 -3.42 19.58 -6.65
N GLU A 239 -4.16 20.55 -7.19
CA GLU A 239 -5.32 20.37 -8.06
C GLU A 239 -5.05 19.48 -9.29
N ALA A 240 -3.78 19.35 -9.71
CA ALA A 240 -3.40 18.42 -10.76
C ALA A 240 -3.80 16.97 -10.41
N HIS A 241 -3.78 16.61 -9.13
CA HIS A 241 -4.10 15.28 -8.63
C HIS A 241 -5.60 15.10 -8.25
N SER A 242 -6.45 16.09 -8.53
CA SER A 242 -7.91 16.05 -8.27
C SER A 242 -8.65 14.87 -8.91
N GLY A 243 -8.04 14.19 -9.88
CA GLY A 243 -8.56 12.94 -10.45
C GLY A 243 -8.47 11.71 -9.52
N ILE A 244 -7.65 11.78 -8.46
CA ILE A 244 -7.51 10.71 -7.47
C ILE A 244 -8.46 10.98 -6.31
N SER A 245 -9.33 10.02 -6.00
CA SER A 245 -10.36 10.14 -4.96
C SER A 245 -9.80 9.89 -3.56
N ALA A 246 -8.96 8.87 -3.42
CA ALA A 246 -8.38 8.46 -2.14
C ALA A 246 -7.10 7.64 -2.35
N VAL A 247 -6.35 7.46 -1.28
CA VAL A 247 -5.26 6.49 -1.17
C VAL A 247 -5.57 5.48 -0.06
N ILE A 248 -5.40 4.20 -0.35
CA ILE A 248 -5.33 3.13 0.65
C ILE A 248 -3.86 2.85 0.91
N TYR A 249 -3.45 2.77 2.16
CA TYR A 249 -2.07 2.55 2.56
C TYR A 249 -1.97 1.40 3.55
N CYS A 250 -1.05 0.48 3.31
CA CYS A 250 -0.80 -0.68 4.16
C CYS A 250 0.69 -0.81 4.46
N ILE A 251 1.02 -0.94 5.74
CA ILE A 251 2.42 -1.09 6.19
C ILE A 251 2.85 -2.55 6.31
N ASP A 252 1.89 -3.44 6.57
CA ASP A 252 2.17 -4.86 6.77
C ASP A 252 2.24 -5.61 5.43
N SER A 253 3.06 -6.66 5.39
CA SER A 253 2.98 -7.66 4.32
C SER A 253 1.73 -8.52 4.51
N ILE A 254 1.36 -9.30 3.49
CA ILE A 254 0.25 -10.26 3.62
C ILE A 254 0.43 -11.20 4.82
N LEU A 255 1.67 -11.57 5.14
CA LEU A 255 1.99 -12.52 6.20
C LEU A 255 1.68 -11.96 7.60
N ASN A 256 1.79 -10.64 7.74
CA ASN A 256 1.56 -9.89 8.96
C ASN A 256 0.20 -9.18 8.96
N SER A 257 -0.69 -9.50 8.02
CA SER A 257 -1.99 -8.86 7.91
C SER A 257 -3.10 -9.69 8.61
N PRO A 258 -4.21 -9.05 9.03
CA PRO A 258 -5.33 -9.76 9.63
C PRO A 258 -5.84 -10.91 8.74
N ARG A 259 -6.09 -12.07 9.35
CA ARG A 259 -6.49 -13.30 8.61
C ARG A 259 -7.98 -13.59 8.66
N SER A 260 -8.68 -13.14 9.71
CA SER A 260 -10.12 -13.34 9.85
C SER A 260 -10.88 -12.44 8.88
N PRO A 261 -11.86 -12.96 8.11
CA PRO A 261 -12.63 -12.18 7.12
C PRO A 261 -13.16 -10.83 7.62
N GLU A 262 -13.65 -10.79 8.86
CA GLU A 262 -14.20 -9.61 9.54
C GLU A 262 -13.15 -8.65 10.12
N GLU A 263 -11.87 -8.99 10.04
CA GLU A 263 -10.75 -8.14 10.45
C GLU A 263 -9.86 -7.74 9.26
N MET A 264 -10.03 -8.38 8.10
CA MET A 264 -9.26 -8.02 6.90
C MET A 264 -9.45 -6.55 6.54
N GLY A 265 -8.32 -5.88 6.26
CA GLY A 265 -8.26 -4.45 5.96
C GLY A 265 -8.24 -3.53 7.19
N GLU A 266 -8.36 -4.04 8.42
CA GLU A 266 -8.25 -3.20 9.63
C GLU A 266 -6.84 -2.61 9.83
N ASN A 267 -5.83 -3.17 9.16
CA ASN A 267 -4.49 -2.61 9.11
C ASN A 267 -4.28 -1.52 8.02
N PHE A 268 -5.33 -1.16 7.28
CA PHE A 268 -5.24 -0.12 6.25
C PHE A 268 -5.43 1.28 6.85
N ILE A 269 -4.78 2.25 6.20
CA ILE A 269 -4.99 3.68 6.38
C ILE A 269 -5.58 4.21 5.08
N ILE A 270 -6.77 4.78 5.14
CA ILE A 270 -7.50 5.34 4.01
C ILE A 270 -7.46 6.86 4.14
N VAL A 271 -6.96 7.54 3.12
CA VAL A 271 -6.84 9.00 3.12
C VAL A 271 -7.62 9.54 1.93
N HIS A 272 -8.60 10.39 2.21
CA HIS A 272 -9.40 11.05 1.17
C HIS A 272 -8.67 12.26 0.61
N ASN A 273 -8.77 12.44 -0.71
CA ASN A 273 -8.28 13.65 -1.36
C ASN A 273 -9.33 14.76 -1.18
N PRO A 274 -9.03 15.87 -0.47
CA PRO A 274 -9.96 16.98 -0.30
C PRO A 274 -10.30 17.70 -1.61
N LEU A 275 -9.45 17.56 -2.64
CA LEU A 275 -9.62 18.16 -3.96
C LEU A 275 -10.18 17.16 -4.99
N ALA A 276 -10.69 16.00 -4.57
CA ALA A 276 -11.20 14.99 -5.49
C ALA A 276 -12.40 15.49 -6.31
N LYS A 277 -12.29 15.44 -7.64
CA LYS A 277 -13.42 15.67 -8.56
C LYS A 277 -14.54 14.64 -8.35
N ASN A 278 -14.15 13.40 -8.12
CA ASN A 278 -15.06 12.28 -7.83
C ASN A 278 -14.76 11.76 -6.43
N SER A 279 -15.22 12.45 -5.40
CA SER A 279 -14.98 12.04 -4.01
C SER A 279 -15.71 10.74 -3.67
N LEU A 280 -15.09 9.93 -2.80
CA LEU A 280 -15.78 8.82 -2.16
C LEU A 280 -16.48 9.34 -0.90
N PRO A 281 -17.69 8.82 -0.57
CA PRO A 281 -18.31 9.10 0.71
C PRO A 281 -17.39 8.69 1.87
N TYR A 282 -17.41 9.45 2.96
CA TYR A 282 -16.75 9.00 4.19
C TYR A 282 -17.41 7.72 4.71
N GLY A 283 -16.61 6.80 5.22
CA GLY A 283 -17.05 5.47 5.60
C GLY A 283 -17.38 4.56 4.41
N PHE A 284 -17.01 4.94 3.17
CA PHE A 284 -17.22 4.09 1.98
C PHE A 284 -16.58 2.71 2.19
N PHE A 285 -15.35 2.67 2.69
CA PHE A 285 -14.74 1.44 3.19
C PHE A 285 -15.07 1.26 4.67
N SER A 286 -15.69 0.14 5.02
CA SER A 286 -16.09 -0.18 6.40
C SER A 286 -14.96 -0.71 7.29
N PHE A 287 -13.73 -0.78 6.79
CA PHE A 287 -12.53 -1.34 7.46
C PHE A 287 -11.37 -0.35 7.49
N GLY A 288 -10.48 -0.48 8.47
CA GLY A 288 -9.27 0.33 8.53
C GLY A 288 -9.49 1.70 9.16
N GLU A 289 -8.41 2.46 9.24
CA GLU A 289 -8.37 3.82 9.76
C GLU A 289 -8.63 4.81 8.63
N GLU A 290 -9.42 5.86 8.87
CA GLU A 290 -9.83 6.80 7.82
C GLU A 290 -9.46 8.23 8.19
N TRP A 291 -8.88 8.96 7.23
CA TRP A 291 -8.39 10.32 7.38
C TRP A 291 -8.97 11.23 6.31
N ALA A 292 -9.30 12.46 6.70
CA ALA A 292 -9.73 13.51 5.80
C ALA A 292 -9.14 14.86 6.22
N SER A 293 -8.86 15.71 5.23
CA SER A 293 -8.51 17.12 5.45
C SER A 293 -9.76 17.98 5.33
N ASN A 294 -9.87 19.01 6.17
CA ASN A 294 -10.95 20.00 6.06
C ASN A 294 -10.64 21.14 5.05
N GLY A 295 -9.54 21.03 4.28
CA GLY A 295 -9.14 22.05 3.29
C GLY A 295 -8.43 23.27 3.87
N TYR A 296 -8.33 23.39 5.21
CA TYR A 296 -7.63 24.48 5.90
C TYR A 296 -6.32 24.01 6.56
N GLY A 297 -5.72 22.93 6.04
CA GLY A 297 -4.48 22.34 6.57
C GLY A 297 -4.67 21.45 7.80
N TYR A 298 -5.89 21.22 8.28
CA TYR A 298 -6.16 20.28 9.38
C TYR A 298 -6.57 18.93 8.83
N ILE A 299 -5.79 17.91 9.16
CA ILE A 299 -6.02 16.52 8.78
C ILE A 299 -6.43 15.76 10.03
N ASN A 300 -7.64 15.21 10.00
CA ASN A 300 -8.23 14.53 11.12
C ASN A 300 -8.46 13.06 10.77
N LYS A 301 -8.23 12.20 11.76
CA LYS A 301 -8.73 10.85 11.72
C LYS A 301 -10.23 10.90 11.97
N ILE A 302 -11.01 10.45 11.00
CA ILE A 302 -12.48 10.46 11.03
C ILE A 302 -13.06 9.08 11.36
N ARG A 303 -12.25 8.02 11.31
CA ARG A 303 -12.60 6.68 11.79
C ARG A 303 -11.39 5.97 12.36
N GLU A 304 -11.55 5.41 13.54
CA GLU A 304 -10.58 4.49 14.14
C GLU A 304 -10.75 3.09 13.54
N ARG A 305 -9.62 2.42 13.29
CA ARG A 305 -9.62 0.98 12.97
C ARG A 305 -10.06 0.16 14.17
N LYS A 306 -10.54 -1.05 13.93
CA LYS A 306 -10.77 -2.03 15.01
C LYS A 306 -9.44 -2.67 15.42
N ASN A 307 -9.35 -3.06 16.69
CA ASN A 307 -8.27 -3.95 17.13
C ASN A 307 -8.44 -5.30 16.44
N TRP A 308 -7.32 -5.91 16.08
CA TRP A 308 -7.26 -7.21 15.44
C TRP A 308 -6.01 -7.94 15.95
N ASN A 309 -6.05 -9.27 15.93
CA ASN A 309 -4.95 -10.07 16.45
C ASN A 309 -3.87 -10.24 15.37
N LYS A 310 -2.64 -9.81 15.68
CA LYS A 310 -1.51 -10.11 14.80
C LYS A 310 -1.38 -11.62 14.65
N PRO A 311 -1.12 -12.14 13.44
CA PRO A 311 -1.03 -13.57 13.26
C PRO A 311 0.25 -14.07 13.94
N ASP A 312 0.16 -15.23 14.58
CA ASP A 312 1.33 -15.99 15.05
C ASP A 312 2.25 -16.39 13.88
#